data_AF-A0A8S8XJ27-F1
#
_entry.id   AF-A0A8S8XJ27-F1
#
_cell.length_a   1.000
_cell.length_b   1.000
_cell.length_c   1.000
_cell.angle_alpha   90.00
_cell.angle_beta   90.00
_cell.angle_gamma   90.00
#
_symmetry.space_group_name_H-M   'P 1'
#
loop_
_entity.id
_entity.type
_entity.pdbx_description
1 polymer ?
#
loop_
_entity_poly.entity_id
_entity_poly.type
_entity_poly.pdbx_seq_one_letter_code
_entity_poly.pdbx_strand_id
1 'polypeptide(L)' 'MKEFSPERLARLSGMLKRRGIILPAFEIHGGYAGLYDFGPVGGRLRNL' A
#
# COMPACT_ATOMS: atom_id res chain seq x y z
N MET A 1 11.08 -10.90 -18.75
CA MET A 1 10.83 -9.80 -17.80
C MET A 1 9.32 -9.72 -17.60
N LYS A 2 8.77 -9.82 -16.38
CA LYS A 2 7.31 -9.69 -16.18
C LYS A 2 6.93 -8.24 -16.47
N GLU A 3 6.06 -8.02 -17.44
CA GLU A 3 5.50 -6.69 -17.71
C GLU A 3 4.64 -6.25 -16.52
N PHE A 4 4.98 -5.11 -15.94
CA PHE A 4 4.17 -4.46 -14.92
C PHE A 4 3.24 -3.46 -15.61
N SER A 5 1.98 -3.83 -15.76
CA SER A 5 0.94 -2.90 -16.21
C SER A 5 0.63 -1.88 -15.08
N PRO A 6 0.63 -0.56 -15.38
CA PRO A 6 0.21 0.47 -14.44
C PRO A 6 -1.19 0.23 -13.85
N GLU A 7 -2.12 -0.28 -14.66
CA GLU A 7 -3.50 -0.58 -14.28
C GLU A 7 -3.55 -1.71 -13.24
N ARG A 8 -2.74 -2.75 -13.44
CA ARG A 8 -2.63 -3.86 -12.50
C ARG A 8 -2.06 -3.38 -11.16
N LEU A 9 -1.04 -2.52 -11.19
CA LEU A 9 -0.46 -1.94 -9.98
C LEU A 9 -1.46 -1.04 -9.26
N ALA A 10 -2.17 -0.17 -9.98
CA ALA A 10 -3.21 0.68 -9.40
C ALA A 10 -4.32 -0.14 -8.72
N ARG A 11 -4.77 -1.24 -9.37
CA ARG A 11 -5.76 -2.16 -8.80
C ARG A 11 -5.26 -2.82 -7.52
N LEU A 12 -4.01 -3.28 -7.51
CA LEU A 12 -3.37 -3.88 -6.35
C LEU A 12 -3.26 -2.88 -5.19
N SER A 13 -2.70 -1.70 -5.44
CA SER A 13 -2.54 -0.65 -4.43
C SER A 13 -3.88 -0.26 -3.80
N GLY A 14 -4.93 -0.08 -4.62
CA GLY A 14 -6.27 0.20 -4.11
C GLY A 14 -6.84 -0.93 -3.24
N MET A 15 -6.61 -2.19 -3.62
CA MET A 15 -7.03 -3.34 -2.81
C MET A 15 -6.30 -3.40 -1.46
N LEU A 16 -4.98 -3.21 -1.46
CA LEU A 16 -4.18 -3.27 -0.24
C LEU A 16 -4.56 -2.16 0.74
N LYS A 17 -4.82 -0.94 0.24
CA LYS A 17 -5.33 0.18 1.04
C LYS A 17 -6.69 -0.13 1.65
N ARG A 18 -7.67 -0.56 0.84
CA ARG A 18 -9.04 -0.88 1.32
C ARG A 18 -9.08 -2.02 2.35
N ARG A 19 -8.09 -2.93 2.31
CA ARG A 19 -7.99 -4.05 3.25
C ARG A 19 -7.14 -3.74 4.49
N GLY A 20 -6.62 -2.51 4.63
CA GLY A 20 -5.78 -2.13 5.77
C GLY A 20 -4.45 -2.89 5.81
N ILE A 21 -3.86 -3.18 4.65
CA ILE A 21 -2.56 -3.84 4.53
C ILE A 21 -1.45 -2.79 4.48
N ILE A 22 -1.43 -1.95 3.44
CA ILE A 22 -0.49 -0.82 3.33
C ILE A 22 -1.24 0.48 2.98
N LEU A 23 -0.76 1.59 3.52
CA LEU A 23 -1.32 2.93 3.33
C LEU A 23 -0.18 3.91 2.97
N PRO A 24 -0.40 4.90 2.10
CA PRO A 24 0.57 5.99 1.91
C PRO A 24 0.82 6.69 3.25
N ALA A 25 2.08 6.84 3.64
CA ALA A 25 2.41 7.52 4.89
C ALA A 25 2.06 9.01 4.79
N PHE A 26 1.60 9.58 5.90
CA PHE A 26 1.23 11.00 6.02
C PHE A 26 0.13 11.45 5.03
N GLU A 27 -0.80 10.57 4.64
CA GLU A 27 -1.81 10.86 3.61
C GLU A 27 -2.62 12.14 3.90
N ILE A 28 -3.01 12.38 5.15
CA ILE A 28 -3.76 13.59 5.55
C ILE A 28 -2.93 14.89 5.49
N HIS A 29 -1.61 14.77 5.30
CA HIS A 29 -0.66 15.88 5.20
C HIS A 29 -0.07 16.02 3.79
N GLY A 30 -0.69 15.41 2.78
CA GLY A 30 -0.22 15.45 1.39
C GLY A 30 0.69 14.29 0.99
N GLY A 31 1.04 13.42 1.93
CA GLY A 31 1.81 12.21 1.69
C GLY A 31 3.31 12.45 1.45
N TYR A 32 4.10 11.38 1.55
CA TYR A 32 5.51 11.41 1.21
C TYR A 32 5.86 10.25 0.27
N ALA A 33 6.45 10.58 -0.88
CA ALA A 33 6.75 9.59 -1.91
C ALA A 33 7.70 8.51 -1.38
N GLY A 34 7.33 7.24 -1.59
CA GLY A 34 8.12 6.09 -1.16
C GLY A 34 7.96 5.68 0.31
N LEU A 35 7.19 6.42 1.12
CA LEU A 35 6.88 6.04 2.49
C LEU A 35 5.47 5.45 2.62
N TYR A 36 5.36 4.37 3.39
CA TYR A 36 4.12 3.64 3.60
C TYR A 36 3.98 3.18 5.06
N ASP A 37 2.76 3.26 5.57
CA ASP A 37 2.37 2.75 6.87
C ASP A 37 1.70 1.38 6.74
N PHE A 38 2.00 0.47 7.68
CA PHE A 38 1.30 -0.80 7.77
C PHE A 38 -0.02 -0.64 8.53
N GLY A 39 -1.13 -0.99 7.87
CA GLY A 39 -2.44 -0.99 8.53
C GLY A 39 -2.62 -2.19 9.47
N PRO A 40 -3.79 -2.34 10.11
CA PRO A 40 -4.02 -3.40 11.11
C PRO A 40 -3.76 -4.82 10.60
N VAL A 41 -4.02 -5.10 9.32
CA VAL A 41 -3.71 -6.40 8.69
C VAL A 41 -2.23 -6.48 8.33
N GLY A 42 -1.67 -5.41 7.76
CA GLY A 42 -0.26 -5.36 7.35
C GLY A 42 0.71 -5.49 8.51
N GLY A 43 0.40 -4.89 9.66
CA GLY A 43 1.21 -5.01 10.87
C GLY A 43 1.28 -6.45 11.37
N ARG A 44 0.16 -7.20 11.29
CA ARG A 44 0.16 -8.63 11.60
C ARG A 44 1.00 -9.43 10.60
N LEU A 45 0.86 -9.16 9.30
CA LEU A 45 1.64 -9.85 8.26
C LEU A 45 3.14 -9.60 8.35
N ARG A 46 3.56 -8.40 8.75
CA ARG A 46 4.98 -8.03 8.92
C ARG A 46 5.66 -8.80 10.06
N ASN A 47 4.89 -9.13 11.10
CA ASN A 47 5.39 -9.78 12.30
C ASN A 47 5.25 -11.31 12.27
N LEU A 48 4.81 -11.87 11.13
CA LEU A 48 4.94 -13.30 10.82
C LEU A 48 6.38 -13.59 10.37
#